data_AF-A0A3P1B419-F1
#
_entry.id   AF-A0A3P1B419-F1
#
_cell.length_a   1.000
_cell.length_b   1.000
_cell.length_c   1.000
_cell.angle_alpha   90.00
_cell.angle_beta   90.00
_cell.angle_gamma   90.00
#
_symmetry.space_group_name_H-M   'P 1'
#
loop_
_entity.id
_entity.type
_entity.pdbx_description
1 polymer ?
#
loop_
_entity_poly.entity_id
_entity_poly.type
_entity_poly.pdbx_seq_one_letter_code
_entity_poly.pdbx_strand_id
1 'polypeptide(L)'
;MLIQAKLTGAFGVKLYDIKMENATLIRKAARDLMVSYHTLKMLGFEEVEYFKIIRLQIEEFRLLFVEWVGRFNQKHFITDSWSLFNPPGIAHDYKQQDEELDFLDEEDTDC
;
A
#
# COMPACT_ATOMS: atom_id res chain seq x y z
N MET A 1 -2.35 2.38 -14.92
CA MET A 1 -2.43 1.15 -14.08
C MET A 1 -1.62 1.32 -12.77
N LEU A 2 -1.93 2.30 -11.91
CA LEU A 2 -1.10 2.56 -10.72
C LEU A 2 -1.28 1.48 -9.65
N ILE A 3 -2.52 1.04 -9.39
CA ILE A 3 -2.82 0.02 -8.36
C ILE A 3 -2.09 -1.30 -8.66
N GLN A 4 -2.18 -1.80 -9.90
CA GLN A 4 -1.54 -3.06 -10.31
C GLN A 4 -0.02 -3.00 -10.20
N ALA A 5 0.60 -1.93 -10.71
CA ALA A 5 2.06 -1.78 -10.64
C ALA A 5 2.57 -1.76 -9.19
N LYS A 6 1.83 -1.12 -8.28
CA LYS A 6 2.21 -1.03 -6.86
C LYS A 6 1.92 -2.31 -6.08
N LEU A 7 0.91 -3.09 -6.47
CA LEU A 7 0.73 -4.45 -5.97
C LEU A 7 1.94 -5.31 -6.37
N THR A 8 2.30 -5.34 -7.65
CA THR A 8 3.47 -6.11 -8.12
C THR A 8 4.75 -5.72 -7.39
N GLY A 9 4.99 -4.41 -7.22
CA GLY A 9 6.14 -3.92 -6.46
C GLY A 9 6.14 -4.36 -5.00
N ALA A 10 4.98 -4.38 -4.34
CA ALA A 10 4.86 -4.83 -2.95
C ALA A 10 4.97 -6.35 -2.78
N PHE A 11 4.54 -7.14 -3.77
CA PHE A 11 4.69 -8.60 -3.74
C PHE A 11 6.13 -9.05 -4.01
N GLY A 12 6.89 -8.29 -4.81
CA GLY A 12 8.28 -8.62 -5.15
C GLY A 12 9.32 -8.22 -4.10
N VAL A 13 8.90 -7.76 -2.92
CA VAL A 13 9.81 -7.33 -1.85
C VAL A 13 9.35 -7.90 -0.51
N LYS A 14 10.29 -8.10 0.42
CA LYS A 14 9.99 -8.46 1.82
C LYS A 14 9.89 -7.26 2.76
N LEU A 15 10.49 -6.14 2.37
CA LEU A 15 10.61 -4.91 3.16
C LEU A 15 9.26 -4.26 3.50
N TYR A 16 9.00 -4.10 4.80
CA TYR A 16 7.80 -3.52 5.39
C TYR A 16 7.60 -2.07 4.96
N ASP A 17 8.64 -1.25 5.06
CA ASP A 17 8.63 0.16 4.73
C ASP A 17 8.25 0.37 3.25
N ILE A 18 8.88 -0.38 2.33
CA ILE A 18 8.55 -0.36 0.90
C ILE A 18 7.13 -0.88 0.65
N LYS A 19 6.69 -1.94 1.35
CA LYS A 19 5.30 -2.44 1.25
C LYS A 19 4.30 -1.38 1.69
N MET A 20 4.57 -0.66 2.77
CA MET A 20 3.73 0.41 3.29
C MET A 20 3.68 1.63 2.36
N GLU A 21 4.79 1.98 1.73
CA GLU A 21 4.82 3.02 0.68
C GLU A 21 3.92 2.63 -0.50
N ASN A 22 4.06 1.41 -1.02
CA ASN A 22 3.23 0.90 -2.11
C ASN A 22 1.74 0.86 -1.72
N ALA A 23 1.43 0.38 -0.52
CA ALA A 23 0.07 0.37 0.03
C ALA A 23 -0.52 1.78 0.09
N THR A 24 0.28 2.78 0.46
CA THR A 24 -0.14 4.20 0.50
C THR A 24 -0.52 4.70 -0.89
N LEU A 25 0.28 4.39 -1.92
CA LEU A 25 0.00 4.77 -3.30
C LEU A 25 -1.24 4.06 -3.88
N ILE A 26 -1.45 2.80 -3.52
CA ILE A 26 -2.67 2.04 -3.87
C ILE A 26 -3.90 2.71 -3.26
N ARG A 27 -3.87 3.00 -1.95
CA ARG A 27 -4.97 3.67 -1.24
C ARG A 27 -5.26 5.05 -1.82
N LYS A 28 -4.22 5.82 -2.16
CA LYS A 28 -4.37 7.12 -2.83
C LYS A 28 -5.11 6.96 -4.17
N ALA A 29 -4.66 6.05 -5.02
CA ALA A 29 -5.31 5.81 -6.33
C ALA A 29 -6.78 5.38 -6.18
N ALA A 30 -7.09 4.52 -5.20
CA ALA A 30 -8.47 4.14 -4.90
C ALA A 30 -9.32 5.34 -4.41
N ARG A 31 -8.73 6.23 -3.60
CA ARG A 31 -9.41 7.46 -3.14
C ARG A 31 -9.65 8.43 -4.28
N ASP A 32 -8.66 8.63 -5.15
CA ASP A 32 -8.77 9.49 -6.33
C ASP A 32 -9.90 9.00 -7.24
N LEU A 33 -10.00 7.68 -7.45
CA LEU A 33 -11.15 7.08 -8.11
C LEU A 33 -12.44 7.49 -7.39
N MET A 34 -12.63 7.17 -6.11
CA MET A 34 -13.87 7.49 -5.37
C MET A 34 -14.33 8.96 -5.46
N VAL A 35 -13.41 9.91 -5.51
CA VAL A 35 -13.70 11.35 -5.62
C VAL A 35 -14.03 11.78 -7.06
N SER A 36 -13.52 11.05 -8.06
CA SER A 36 -13.68 11.37 -9.48
C SER A 36 -15.14 11.48 -9.92
N TYR A 37 -16.08 10.82 -9.23
CA TYR A 37 -17.53 10.98 -9.42
C TYR A 37 -17.98 12.44 -9.48
N HIS A 38 -17.58 13.22 -8.46
CA HIS A 38 -18.05 14.60 -8.32
C HIS A 38 -17.47 15.48 -9.42
N THR A 39 -16.22 15.21 -9.80
CA THR A 39 -15.56 15.87 -10.91
C THR A 39 -16.25 15.57 -12.23
N LEU A 40 -16.54 14.30 -12.52
CA LEU A 40 -17.24 13.89 -13.75
C LEU A 40 -18.64 14.51 -13.85
N LYS A 41 -19.38 14.52 -12.74
CA LYS A 41 -20.70 15.17 -12.68
C LYS A 41 -20.61 16.69 -12.90
N MET A 42 -19.61 17.35 -12.31
CA MET A 42 -19.40 18.79 -12.49
C MET A 42 -19.02 19.15 -13.92
N LEU A 43 -18.26 18.28 -14.60
CA LEU A 43 -17.87 18.45 -16.00
C LEU A 43 -18.99 18.10 -17.01
N GLY A 44 -20.17 17.67 -16.53
CA GLY A 44 -21.33 17.41 -17.39
C GLY A 44 -21.30 16.07 -18.12
N PHE A 45 -20.51 15.09 -17.65
CA PHE A 45 -20.51 13.74 -18.23
C PHE A 45 -21.85 13.03 -18.01
N GLU A 46 -22.34 12.37 -19.05
CA GLU A 46 -23.52 11.49 -19.00
C GLU A 46 -23.15 10.13 -18.37
N GLU A 47 -24.16 9.37 -17.92
CA GLU A 47 -24.02 8.00 -17.38
C GLU A 47 -23.10 7.84 -16.14
N VAL A 48 -22.96 8.89 -15.33
CA VAL A 48 -22.21 8.86 -14.06
C VAL A 48 -22.73 7.81 -13.06
N GLU A 49 -23.89 7.24 -13.28
CA GLU A 49 -24.45 6.12 -12.51
C GLU A 49 -23.56 4.86 -12.55
N TYR A 50 -22.84 4.59 -13.65
CA TYR A 50 -21.87 3.49 -13.72
C TYR A 50 -20.75 3.64 -12.68
N PHE A 51 -20.49 4.87 -12.24
CA PHE A 51 -19.54 5.14 -11.17
C PHE A 51 -19.94 4.47 -9.85
N LYS A 52 -21.24 4.21 -9.62
CA LYS A 52 -21.70 3.47 -8.44
C LYS A 52 -21.13 2.05 -8.40
N ILE A 53 -20.96 1.40 -9.56
CA ILE A 53 -20.35 0.07 -9.67
C ILE A 53 -18.88 0.15 -9.23
N ILE A 54 -18.15 1.16 -9.72
CA ILE A 54 -16.75 1.38 -9.34
C ILE A 54 -16.62 1.59 -7.83
N ARG A 55 -17.53 2.36 -7.20
CA ARG A 55 -17.53 2.57 -5.74
C ARG A 55 -17.72 1.26 -4.99
N LEU A 56 -18.67 0.42 -5.42
CA LEU A 56 -18.91 -0.87 -4.80
C LEU A 56 -17.67 -1.76 -4.88
N GLN A 57 -17.03 -1.84 -6.06
CA GLN A 57 -15.83 -2.63 -6.28
C GLN A 57 -14.63 -2.12 -5.45
N ILE A 58 -14.49 -0.80 -5.28
CA ILE A 58 -13.46 -0.23 -4.40
C ILE A 58 -13.70 -0.58 -2.94
N GLU A 59 -14.95 -0.61 -2.47
CA GLU A 59 -15.26 -1.02 -1.09
C GLU A 59 -15.00 -2.51 -0.86
N GLU A 60 -15.32 -3.39 -1.82
CA GLU A 60 -14.95 -4.81 -1.77
C GLU A 60 -13.42 -4.98 -1.74
N PHE A 61 -12.72 -4.27 -2.64
CA PHE A 61 -11.25 -4.23 -2.66
C PHE A 61 -10.67 -3.73 -1.33
N ARG A 62 -11.28 -2.74 -0.67
CA ARG A 62 -10.82 -2.19 0.60
C ARG A 62 -10.74 -3.25 1.69
N LEU A 63 -11.68 -4.19 1.74
CA LEU A 63 -11.67 -5.27 2.73
C LEU A 63 -10.45 -6.18 2.55
N LEU A 64 -10.21 -6.62 1.31
CA LEU A 64 -9.04 -7.43 0.94
C LEU A 64 -7.73 -6.68 1.17
N PHE A 65 -7.71 -5.38 0.86
CA PHE A 65 -6.54 -4.53 1.04
C PHE A 65 -6.15 -4.39 2.51
N VAL A 66 -7.11 -4.20 3.42
CA VAL A 66 -6.84 -4.10 4.87
C VAL A 66 -6.28 -5.42 5.39
N GLU A 67 -6.87 -6.55 4.99
CA GLU A 67 -6.36 -7.87 5.37
C GLU A 67 -4.93 -8.09 4.85
N TRP A 68 -4.66 -7.73 3.60
CA TRP A 68 -3.34 -7.85 2.99
C TRP A 68 -2.27 -7.01 3.71
N VAL A 69 -2.55 -5.73 3.98
CA VAL A 69 -1.63 -4.86 4.75
C VAL A 69 -1.41 -5.40 6.17
N GLY A 70 -2.45 -5.97 6.79
CA GLY A 70 -2.36 -6.59 8.11
C GLY A 70 -1.42 -7.80 8.19
N ARG A 71 -1.05 -8.39 7.05
CA ARG A 71 -0.10 -9.52 6.96
C ARG A 71 1.36 -9.09 6.80
N PHE A 72 1.67 -7.79 6.73
CA PHE A 72 3.05 -7.33 6.58
C PHE A 72 3.87 -7.60 7.84
N ASN A 73 5.07 -8.17 7.67
CA ASN A 73 5.97 -8.44 8.78
C ASN A 73 6.69 -7.15 9.21
N GLN A 74 6.30 -6.62 10.37
CA GLN A 74 6.85 -5.38 10.94
C GLN A 74 8.34 -5.49 11.32
N LYS A 75 8.91 -6.70 11.39
CA LYS A 75 10.34 -6.89 11.67
C LYS A 75 11.20 -6.72 10.43
N HIS A 76 10.66 -6.92 9.24
CA HIS A 76 11.41 -6.85 7.99
C HIS A 76 11.43 -5.41 7.48
N PHE A 77 11.96 -4.45 8.24
CA PHE A 77 11.95 -3.04 7.85
C PHE A 77 13.36 -2.49 7.70
N ILE A 78 13.50 -1.41 6.95
CA ILE A 78 14.64 -0.48 7.06
C ILE A 78 14.13 0.81 7.68
N THR A 79 14.90 1.41 8.57
CA THR A 79 14.52 2.63 9.28
C THR A 79 14.36 3.77 8.28
N ASP A 80 13.14 4.29 8.20
CA ASP A 80 12.79 5.46 7.44
C ASP A 80 13.09 6.72 8.26
N SER A 81 14.02 7.53 7.76
CA SER A 81 14.37 8.85 8.32
C SER A 81 13.21 9.86 8.31
N TRP A 82 12.17 9.64 7.50
CA TRP A 82 10.95 10.45 7.49
C TRP A 82 9.89 9.91 8.45
N SER A 83 10.13 8.75 9.07
CA SER A 83 9.24 8.01 9.98
C SER A 83 7.87 7.62 9.43
N LEU A 84 7.61 7.83 8.14
CA LEU A 84 6.28 7.65 7.58
C LEU A 84 5.90 6.17 7.49
N PHE A 85 6.89 5.31 7.28
CA PHE A 85 6.72 3.87 7.10
C PHE A 85 7.47 3.02 8.14
N ASN A 86 7.94 3.65 9.21
CA ASN A 86 8.48 2.93 10.36
C ASN A 86 7.39 2.10 11.05
N PRO A 87 7.70 0.88 11.52
CA PRO A 87 6.81 0.14 12.38
C PRO A 87 6.43 0.92 13.65
N PRO A 88 5.28 0.63 14.27
CA PRO A 88 4.87 1.28 15.50
C PRO A 88 5.95 1.20 16.59
N GLY A 89 6.36 2.35 17.11
CA GLY A 89 7.37 2.43 18.18
C GLY A 89 8.81 2.65 17.70
N ILE A 90 9.07 2.64 16.39
CA ILE A 90 10.40 2.94 15.83
C ILE A 90 10.51 4.44 15.49
N ALA A 91 11.46 5.12 16.12
CA ALA A 91 11.75 6.52 15.87
C ALA A 91 12.55 6.71 14.56
N HIS A 92 12.49 7.92 13.99
CA HIS A 92 13.22 8.28 12.77
C HIS A 92 14.74 8.19 12.90
N ASP A 93 15.26 8.31 14.12
CA ASP A 93 16.69 8.27 14.47
C ASP A 93 17.11 6.92 15.07
N TYR A 94 16.23 5.91 15.00
CA TYR A 94 16.55 4.56 15.41
C TYR A 94 17.72 4.02 14.60
N LYS A 95 18.76 3.53 15.29
CA LYS A 95 19.91 2.88 14.67
C LYS A 95 19.67 1.38 14.69
N GLN A 96 19.27 0.83 13.54
CA GLN A 96 19.18 -0.61 13.36
C GLN A 96 20.53 -1.28 13.54
N GLN A 97 20.51 -2.41 14.23
CA GLN A 97 21.65 -3.29 14.39
C GLN A 97 21.70 -4.28 13.22
N ASP A 98 22.89 -4.82 12.93
CA ASP A 98 23.08 -5.74 11.80
C ASP A 98 22.24 -7.02 11.98
N GLU A 99 22.08 -7.50 13.22
CA GLU A 99 21.27 -8.69 13.52
C GLU A 99 19.76 -8.49 13.22
N GLU A 100 19.29 -7.24 13.15
CA GLU A 100 17.91 -6.94 12.75
C GLU A 100 17.71 -7.03 11.23
N LEU A 101 18.80 -7.13 10.47
CA LEU A 101 18.82 -7.20 9.01
C LEU A 101 19.07 -8.61 8.47
N ASP A 102 19.24 -9.61 9.34
CA ASP A 102 19.46 -11.02 8.97
C ASP A 102 18.44 -11.55 7.94
N PHE A 103 17.21 -11.03 7.99
CA PHE A 103 16.16 -11.38 7.04
C PHE A 103 16.49 -11.03 5.58
N LEU A 104 17.47 -10.15 5.32
CA LEU A 104 17.91 -9.82 3.96
C LEU A 104 18.62 -10.99 3.30
N ASP A 105 19.39 -11.75 4.08
CA ASP A 105 20.19 -12.89 3.63
C ASP A 105 19.38 -14.19 3.57
N GLU A 106 18.17 -14.22 4.13
CA GLU A 106 17.22 -15.31 3.93
C GLU A 106 16.90 -15.43 2.43
N GLU A 107 17.31 -16.54 1.81
CA GLU A 107 16.84 -16.93 0.49
C GLU A 107 15.32 -17.13 0.55
N ASP A 108 14.59 -16.62 -0.44
CA ASP A 108 13.16 -16.85 -0.56
C ASP A 108 12.93 -18.34 -0.87
N THR A 109 12.94 -19.19 0.15
CA THR A 109 12.53 -20.60 0.05
C THR A 109 11.01 -20.64 -0.03
N ASP A 110 10.44 -20.28 -1.17
CA ASP A 110 9.11 -20.74 -1.61
C ASP A 110 8.87 -20.35 -3.08
N CYS A 111 8.91 -21.36 -3.94
CA CYS A 111 8.26 -21.42 -5.26
C CYS A 111 6.98 -22.25 -5.13
#